data_AF-S6D6W4-F1
#
_entry.id   AF-S6D6W4-F1
#
_cell.length_a   1.000
_cell.length_b   1.000
_cell.length_c   1.000
_cell.angle_alpha   90.00
_cell.angle_beta   90.00
_cell.angle_gamma   90.00
#
_symmetry.space_group_name_H-M   'P 1'
#
loop_
_entity.id
_entity.type
_entity.pdbx_description
1 polymer ?
#
loop_
_entity_poly.entity_id
_entity_poly.type
_entity_poly.pdbx_seq_one_letter_code
_entity_poly.pdbx_strand_id
1 'polypeptide(L)' 'YRYVDWLLTVPLLLVEVIAVLALTKEVSRSLIMRLVPASAAMIALGYPGEISNDQNTQVWYGVFSTVAFLYI' A
#
# COMPACT_ATOMS: atom_id res chain seq x y z
N TYR A 1 1.55 11.39 -11.81
CA TYR A 1 0.08 11.21 -11.89
C TYR A 1 -0.36 9.83 -11.40
N ARG A 2 0.15 8.70 -11.94
CA ARG A 2 -0.25 7.33 -11.53
C ARG A 2 -0.16 7.02 -10.03
N TYR A 3 0.89 7.45 -9.33
CA TYR A 3 1.05 7.21 -7.89
C TYR A 3 -0.06 7.85 -7.04
N VAL A 4 -0.58 9.00 -7.47
CA VAL A 4 -1.68 9.68 -6.78
C VAL A 4 -2.97 8.87 -6.95
N ASP A 5 -3.19 8.30 -8.14
CA ASP A 5 -4.33 7.41 -8.40
C ASP A 5 -4.22 6.09 -7.59
N TRP A 6 -3.01 5.56 -7.41
CA TRP A 6 -2.76 4.36 -6.61
C TRP A 6 -2.99 4.54 -5.12
N LEU A 7 -2.80 5.76 -4.61
CA LEU A 7 -3.05 6.08 -3.20
C LEU A 7 -4.52 5.82 -2.81
N LEU A 8 -5.45 5.97 -3.76
CA LEU A 8 -6.87 5.67 -3.56
C LEU A 8 -7.24 4.25 -3.99
N THR A 9 -6.79 3.83 -5.18
CA THR A 9 -7.26 2.57 -5.80
C THR A 9 -6.70 1.32 -5.13
N VAL A 10 -5.44 1.31 -4.68
CA VAL A 10 -4.84 0.12 -4.03
C VAL A 10 -5.50 -0.19 -2.68
N PRO A 11 -5.69 0.77 -1.76
CA PRO A 11 -6.42 0.49 -0.52
C PRO A 11 -7.88 0.07 -0.78
N LEU A 12 -8.53 0.64 -1.80
CA LEU A 12 -9.90 0.27 -2.17
C LEU A 12 -9.98 -1.18 -2.67
N LEU A 13 -9.05 -1.62 -3.53
CA LEU A 13 -8.98 -3.01 -3.99
C LEU A 13 -8.81 -3.99 -2.83
N LEU A 14 -8.01 -3.65 -1.81
CA LEU A 14 -7.89 -4.49 -0.61
C LEU A 14 -9.21 -4.58 0.17
N VAL A 15 -9.92 -3.46 0.32
CA VAL A 15 -11.25 -3.46 0.95
C VAL A 15 -12.22 -4.33 0.15
N GLU A 16 -12.23 -4.20 -1.18
CA GLU A 16 -13.09 -4.98 -2.07
C GLU A 16 -12.81 -6.48 -1.95
N VAL A 17 -11.53 -6.88 -2.00
CA VAL A 17 -11.12 -8.28 -1.81
C VAL A 17 -11.58 -8.81 -0.45
N ILE A 18 -11.32 -8.08 0.64
CA ILE A 18 -11.75 -8.50 1.98
C ILE A 18 -13.27 -8.58 2.10
N ALA A 19 -14.01 -7.71 1.41
CA ALA A 19 -15.47 -7.70 1.41
C ALA A 19 -16.08 -8.90 0.67
N VAL A 20 -15.43 -9.41 -0.37
CA VAL A 20 -15.90 -10.61 -1.09
C VAL A 20 -15.44 -11.91 -0.43
N LEU A 21 -14.40 -11.87 0.42
CA LEU A 21 -14.02 -13.02 1.23
C LEU A 21 -15.09 -13.29 2.31
N ALA A 22 -15.56 -14.53 2.41
CA ALA A 22 -16.57 -14.96 3.39
C ALA A 22 -16.00 -15.10 4.81
N LEU A 23 -15.39 -14.02 5.32
CA LEU A 23 -14.74 -13.95 6.63
C LEU A 23 -15.73 -13.55 7.72
N THR A 24 -15.41 -13.89 8.96
CA THR A 24 -16.13 -13.33 10.10
C THR A 24 -15.85 -11.84 10.20
N LYS A 25 -16.85 -11.07 10.69
CA LYS A 25 -16.75 -9.61 10.82
C LYS A 25 -15.50 -9.14 11.56
N GLU A 26 -15.09 -9.89 12.58
CA GLU A 26 -13.90 -9.59 13.37
C GLU A 26 -12.60 -9.73 12.55
N VAL A 27 -12.49 -10.81 11.77
CA VAL A 27 -11.32 -11.04 10.91
C VAL A 27 -11.28 -10.01 9.78
N SER A 28 -12.40 -9.74 9.10
CA SER A 28 -12.47 -8.70 8.06
C SER A 28 -12.06 -7.33 8.61
N ARG A 29 -12.56 -6.95 9.78
CA ARG A 29 -12.20 -5.68 10.43
C ARG A 29 -10.71 -5.63 10.77
N SER A 30 -10.16 -6.71 11.31
CA SER A 30 -8.73 -6.80 11.65
C SER A 30 -7.86 -6.64 10.39
N LEU A 31 -8.18 -7.33 9.30
CA LEU A 31 -7.46 -7.23 8.04
C LEU A 31 -7.56 -5.82 7.44
N ILE A 32 -8.76 -5.23 7.37
CA ILE A 32 -8.95 -3.87 6.84
C ILE A 32 -8.12 -2.86 7.64
N MET A 33 -8.19 -2.91 8.98
CA MET A 33 -7.45 -1.98 9.85
C MET A 33 -5.93 -2.13 9.77
N ARG A 34 -5.43 -3.26 9.26
CA ARG A 34 -4.00 -3.55 9.13
C ARG A 34 -3.49 -3.28 7.71
N LEU A 35 -4.20 -3.79 6.70
CA LEU A 35 -3.71 -3.84 5.33
C LEU A 35 -3.99 -2.54 4.55
N VAL A 36 -5.13 -1.89 4.79
CA VAL A 36 -5.51 -0.65 4.08
C VAL A 36 -4.57 0.51 4.45
N PRO A 37 -4.25 0.76 5.74
CA PRO A 37 -3.24 1.77 6.07
C PRO A 37 -1.84 1.38 5.58
N ALA A 38 -1.48 0.09 5.64
CA ALA A 38 -0.19 -0.39 5.17
C ALA A 38 -0.01 -0.17 3.65
N SER A 39 -1.06 -0.41 2.86
CA SER A 39 -1.02 -0.16 1.41
C SER A 39 -0.95 1.32 1.07
N ALA A 40 -1.66 2.18 1.81
CA ALA A 40 -1.53 3.63 1.65
C ALA A 40 -0.11 4.10 1.99
N ALA A 41 0.48 3.58 3.09
CA ALA A 41 1.85 3.87 3.48
C ALA A 41 2.87 3.37 2.44
N MET A 42 2.68 2.18 1.87
CA MET A 42 3.51 1.63 0.80
C MET A 42 3.61 2.58 -0.40
N ILE A 43 2.48 3.12 -0.86
CA ILE A 43 2.43 4.07 -1.98
C ILE A 43 3.05 5.41 -1.58
N ALA A 44 2.72 5.93 -0.40
CA ALA A 44 3.25 7.19 0.10
C ALA A 44 4.78 7.16 0.25
N LEU A 45 5.34 6.05 0.74
CA LEU A 45 6.79 5.84 0.85
C LEU A 45 7.46 5.64 -0.51
N GLY A 46 6.79 5.03 -1.49
CA GLY A 46 7.35 4.87 -2.83
C GLY A 46 7.42 6.18 -3.63
N TYR A 47 6.52 7.14 -3.34
CA TYR A 47 6.38 8.36 -4.14
C TYR A 47 7.63 9.26 -4.18
N PRO A 48 8.34 9.54 -3.06
CA PRO A 48 9.59 10.28 -3.10
C PRO A 48 10.67 9.64 -3.97
N GLY A 49 10.72 8.29 -4.00
CA GLY A 49 11.62 7.55 -4.88
C GLY A 49 11.30 7.80 -6.35
N GLU A 50 10.03 7.65 -6.73
CA GLU A 50 9.55 7.84 -8.12
C GLU A 50 9.88 9.23 -8.70
N ILE A 51 9.76 10.28 -7.90
CA ILE A 51 9.99 11.66 -8.36
C ILE A 51 11.47 12.08 -8.29
N SER A 52 12.34 11.25 -7.70
CA SER A 52 13.75 11.58 -7.55
C SER A 52 14.54 11.31 -8.83
N ASN A 53 15.54 12.15 -9.11
CA ASN A 53 16.54 11.92 -10.16
C ASN A 53 17.84 11.30 -9.62
N ASP A 54 17.93 11.09 -8.30
CA ASP A 54 19.07 10.46 -7.64
C ASP A 54 18.82 8.96 -7.45
N GLN A 55 19.74 8.14 -7.98
CA GLN A 55 19.64 6.68 -7.95
C GLN A 55 19.61 6.13 -6.53
N ASN A 56 20.37 6.72 -5.61
CA ASN A 56 20.43 6.24 -4.22
C ASN A 56 19.07 6.44 -3.53
N THR A 57 18.47 7.62 -3.70
CA THR A 57 17.13 7.95 -3.21
C THR A 57 16.06 7.03 -3.78
N GLN A 58 16.09 6.76 -5.09
CA GLN A 58 15.17 5.82 -5.73
C GLN A 58 15.24 4.42 -5.09
N VAL A 59 16.45 3.91 -4.88
CA VAL A 59 16.67 2.58 -4.28
C VAL A 59 16.18 2.54 -2.84
N TRP A 60 16.53 3.51 -2.00
CA TRP A 60 16.13 3.49 -0.59
C TRP A 60 14.62 3.58 -0.39
N TYR A 61 13.95 4.50 -1.07
CA TYR A 61 12.49 4.60 -1.00
C TYR A 61 11.80 3.38 -1.64
N GLY A 62 12.40 2.80 -2.69
CA GLY A 62 11.97 1.51 -3.25
C GLY A 62 12.05 0.37 -2.23
N VAL A 63 13.14 0.27 -1.47
CA VAL A 63 13.30 -0.73 -0.40
C VAL A 63 12.27 -0.52 0.71
N PHE A 64 12.08 0.71 1.19
CA PHE A 64 11.08 1.00 2.23
C PHE A 64 9.65 0.67 1.77
N SER A 65 9.31 1.01 0.53
CA SER A 65 8.03 0.64 -0.06
C SER A 65 7.89 -0.88 -0.20
N THR A 66 8.97 -1.58 -0.59
CA THR A 66 8.98 -3.05 -0.71
C THR A 66 8.75 -3.74 0.64
N VAL A 67 9.30 -3.21 1.74
CA VAL A 67 9.03 -3.76 3.09
C VAL A 67 7.55 -3.66 3.45
N ALA A 68 6.91 -2.53 3.15
CA ALA A 68 5.47 -2.37 3.35
C ALA A 68 4.66 -3.31 2.42
N PHE A 69 5.11 -3.53 1.18
CA PHE A 69 4.51 -4.48 0.24
C PHE A 69 4.54 -5.92 0.78
N LEU A 70 5.68 -6.37 1.32
CA LEU A 70 5.81 -7.74 1.87
C LEU A 70 4.95 -8.00 3.11
N TYR A 71 4.51 -6.94 3.80
CA TYR A 71 3.59 -7.06 4.92
C TYR A 71 2.14 -7.27 4.49
N ILE A 72 1.77 -6.79 3.30
CA ILE A 72 0.42 -6.87 2.72
C ILE A 72 0.19 -8.26 2.13
#